data_AF-A0A135V4A3-F1
#
_entry.id   AF-A0A135V4A3-F1
#
_cell.length_a   1.000
_cell.length_b   1.000
_cell.length_c   1.000
_cell.angle_alpha   90.00
_cell.angle_beta   90.00
_cell.angle_gamma   90.00
#
_symmetry.space_group_name_H-M   'P 1'
#
loop_
_entity.id
_entity.type
_entity.pdbx_description
1 polymer ?
#
loop_
_entity_poly.entity_id
_entity_poly.type
_entity_poly.pdbx_seq_one_letter_code
_entity_poly.pdbx_strand_id
1 'polypeptide(L)'
;MSDENNSPTPPPAAAIAPDEVADTDDNSSLNGGSIASSTSTVAASILESRLENGRTYHKYKEGKYWAPNDEREQYGLGTGLWAIEFGEEHEEAEVTGVDLSAIQPNFVPPNVKLEIDDIEEPWTFSEPFDYIHSRMMKGSLRDWKKFLQSSFELVPSRMPVLNLTPGGYLELNDIDFFPISDDDTIPKDSHLMRAFNLCFEALKKMGSPFEEFSRFETMLADVGFEDIQVQQFKWPTNPWPKDKKHKDLGE
;
A
#
# COMPACT_ATOMS: atom_id res chain seq x y z
N MET A 1 5.49 68.27 23.27
CA MET A 1 6.78 67.57 23.42
C MET A 1 6.43 66.20 23.98
N SER A 2 6.09 65.26 23.10
CA SER A 2 7.01 64.35 22.35
C SER A 2 7.23 63.09 23.19
N ASP A 3 6.61 61.97 22.82
CA ASP A 3 7.19 60.85 22.03
C ASP A 3 7.79 59.82 23.01
N GLU A 4 7.65 58.49 22.94
CA GLU A 4 7.55 57.55 21.82
C GLU A 4 7.18 56.17 22.45
N ASN A 5 6.31 55.36 21.83
CA ASN A 5 6.44 53.90 21.95
C ASN A 5 5.97 53.27 20.64
N ASN A 6 6.95 52.77 19.89
CA ASN A 6 6.82 52.25 18.54
C ASN A 6 6.59 50.72 18.62
N SER A 7 5.53 50.22 18.00
CA SER A 7 5.36 48.79 17.71
C SER A 7 4.76 48.66 16.31
N PRO A 8 5.39 47.87 15.41
CA PRO A 8 5.06 47.87 13.99
C PRO A 8 3.74 47.15 13.71
N THR A 9 2.90 47.80 12.89
CA THR A 9 1.69 47.25 12.29
C THR A 9 2.03 46.19 11.22
N PRO A 10 1.23 45.11 11.10
CA PRO A 10 1.43 44.10 10.06
C PRO A 10 1.09 44.65 8.66
N PRO A 11 1.78 44.19 7.60
CA PRO A 11 1.51 44.64 6.24
C PRO A 11 0.15 44.15 5.72
N PRO A 12 -0.51 44.92 4.83
CA PRO A 12 -1.82 44.58 4.29
C PRO A 12 -1.76 43.39 3.33
N ALA A 13 -2.83 42.58 3.36
CA ALA A 13 -3.04 41.46 2.44
C ALA A 13 -3.04 41.94 0.99
N ALA A 14 -2.17 41.34 0.15
CA ALA A 14 -2.14 41.58 -1.28
C ALA A 14 -3.32 40.85 -1.95
N ALA A 15 -4.13 41.62 -2.68
CA ALA A 15 -5.23 41.16 -3.50
C ALA A 15 -4.72 40.36 -4.72
N ILE A 16 -5.38 39.24 -5.02
CA ILE A 16 -5.18 38.46 -6.25
C ILE A 16 -6.03 39.11 -7.35
N ALA A 17 -5.40 39.61 -8.41
CA ALA A 17 -6.08 40.04 -9.64
C ALA A 17 -6.24 38.83 -10.58
N PRO A 18 -7.37 38.68 -11.28
CA PRO A 18 -7.53 37.69 -12.34
C PRO A 18 -6.92 38.22 -13.65
N ASP A 19 -6.00 37.49 -14.25
CA ASP A 19 -5.53 37.78 -15.61
C ASP A 19 -6.47 37.15 -16.65
N GLU A 20 -6.68 37.95 -17.69
CA GLU A 20 -7.76 37.93 -18.66
C GLU A 20 -7.68 36.78 -19.67
N VAL A 21 -8.85 36.26 -20.01
CA VAL A 21 -9.12 35.42 -21.17
C VAL A 21 -8.98 36.23 -22.46
N ALA A 22 -8.19 35.73 -23.41
CA ALA A 22 -8.22 36.20 -24.79
C ALA A 22 -9.02 35.20 -25.64
N ASP A 23 -10.24 35.61 -26.00
CA ASP A 23 -11.06 34.99 -27.04
C ASP A 23 -10.51 35.30 -28.43
N THR A 24 -10.36 34.27 -29.26
CA THR A 24 -10.58 34.37 -30.71
C THR A 24 -11.32 33.12 -31.21
N ASP A 25 -12.53 33.37 -31.73
CA ASP A 25 -13.47 32.41 -32.31
C ASP A 25 -12.97 31.75 -33.61
N ASP A 26 -13.23 30.44 -33.78
CA ASP A 26 -13.91 29.90 -34.97
C ASP A 26 -14.34 28.41 -34.78
N ASN A 27 -15.56 28.25 -34.26
CA ASN A 27 -16.64 27.30 -34.60
C ASN A 27 -16.31 25.84 -35.06
N SER A 28 -16.53 24.86 -34.17
CA SER A 28 -17.56 23.81 -34.42
C SER A 28 -18.00 23.14 -33.10
N SER A 29 -19.32 23.13 -32.88
CA SER A 29 -20.00 22.65 -31.68
C SER A 29 -20.35 21.16 -31.78
N LEU A 30 -19.92 20.35 -30.81
CA LEU A 30 -20.72 19.26 -30.26
C LEU A 30 -20.53 19.22 -28.74
N ASN A 31 -21.54 19.78 -28.08
CA ASN A 31 -21.72 19.85 -26.64
C ASN A 31 -22.06 18.44 -26.10
N GLY A 32 -21.28 17.95 -25.13
CA GLY A 32 -21.51 16.64 -24.51
C GLY A 32 -20.65 16.40 -23.27
N GLY A 33 -20.90 17.17 -22.20
CA GLY A 33 -20.53 16.83 -20.82
C GLY A 33 -19.03 16.76 -20.52
N SER A 34 -18.46 17.88 -20.06
CA SER A 34 -17.15 17.89 -19.40
C SER A 34 -17.24 17.07 -18.11
N ILE A 35 -16.76 15.82 -18.15
CA ILE A 35 -16.34 15.11 -16.95
C ILE A 35 -15.05 15.80 -16.54
N ALA A 36 -15.13 16.65 -15.52
CA ALA A 36 -13.97 17.28 -14.93
C ALA A 36 -13.03 16.17 -14.43
N SER A 37 -12.01 15.85 -15.22
CA SER A 37 -10.85 15.11 -14.77
C SER A 37 -10.14 16.02 -13.78
N SER A 38 -10.41 15.82 -12.49
CA SER A 38 -9.68 16.46 -11.41
C SER A 38 -8.26 15.90 -11.40
N THR A 39 -7.37 16.48 -12.22
CA THR A 39 -5.94 16.24 -12.08
C THR A 39 -5.45 17.05 -10.89
N SER A 40 -5.48 16.47 -9.70
CA SER A 40 -4.75 16.99 -8.55
C SER A 40 -3.26 16.88 -8.83
N THR A 41 -2.55 18.01 -8.84
CA THR A 41 -1.10 18.05 -9.00
C THR A 41 -0.46 17.42 -7.78
N VAL A 42 0.07 16.20 -7.91
CA VAL A 42 0.99 15.63 -6.90
C VAL A 42 2.15 16.61 -6.69
N ALA A 43 2.48 16.91 -5.43
CA ALA A 43 3.70 17.65 -5.15
C ALA A 43 4.88 16.81 -5.65
N ALA A 44 5.71 17.35 -6.55
CA ALA A 44 6.84 16.64 -7.16
C ALA A 44 7.76 15.96 -6.14
N SER A 45 7.80 16.47 -4.90
CA SER A 45 8.53 15.92 -3.76
C SER A 45 8.12 14.49 -3.37
N ILE A 46 6.90 14.05 -3.69
CA ILE A 46 6.41 12.69 -3.40
C ILE A 46 7.09 11.66 -4.32
N LEU A 47 7.41 12.06 -5.55
CA LEU A 47 8.10 11.22 -6.54
C LEU A 47 9.62 11.18 -6.33
N GLU A 48 10.17 12.07 -5.50
CA GLU A 48 11.59 12.07 -5.19
C GLU A 48 11.96 10.82 -4.38
N SER A 49 13.10 10.21 -4.72
CA SER A 49 13.63 9.05 -3.98
C SER A 49 14.86 9.45 -3.17
N ARG A 50 15.04 8.81 -2.02
CA ARG A 50 16.26 8.91 -1.21
C ARG A 50 17.31 7.95 -1.74
N LEU A 51 18.54 8.42 -1.92
CA LEU A 51 19.67 7.59 -2.31
C LEU A 51 20.50 7.22 -1.08
N GLU A 52 20.62 5.93 -0.79
CA GLU A 52 21.47 5.42 0.28
C GLU A 52 22.23 4.18 -0.19
N ASN A 53 23.56 4.15 -0.01
CA ASN A 53 24.42 3.03 -0.38
C ASN A 53 24.25 2.53 -1.83
N GLY A 54 23.89 3.44 -2.75
CA GLY A 54 23.65 3.12 -4.17
C GLY A 54 22.31 2.44 -4.47
N ARG A 55 21.40 2.36 -3.49
CA ARG A 55 20.01 1.92 -3.65
C ARG A 55 19.09 3.14 -3.51
N THR A 56 17.92 3.10 -4.14
CA THR A 56 16.87 4.12 -3.94
C THR A 56 15.83 3.63 -2.94
N TYR A 57 15.26 4.56 -2.19
CA TYR A 57 14.19 4.33 -1.23
C TYR A 57 13.11 5.39 -1.40
N HIS A 58 11.87 5.06 -1.06
CA HIS A 58 10.78 6.03 -0.99
C HIS A 58 11.10 7.21 -0.05
N LYS A 59 10.73 8.42 -0.46
CA LYS A 59 10.90 9.64 0.36
C LYS A 59 9.61 10.05 1.08
N TYR A 60 8.45 9.72 0.49
CA TYR A 60 7.17 9.88 1.17
C TYR A 60 7.14 9.01 2.43
N LYS A 61 6.77 9.60 3.57
CA LYS A 61 6.78 8.96 4.90
C LYS A 61 8.09 8.22 5.22
N GLU A 62 9.23 8.89 5.00
CA GLU A 62 10.58 8.33 5.21
C GLU A 62 10.72 7.51 6.50
N GLY A 63 11.33 6.33 6.40
CA GLY A 63 11.58 5.42 7.51
C GLY A 63 10.40 4.51 7.88
N LYS A 64 9.24 4.63 7.21
CA LYS A 64 8.11 3.70 7.37
C LYS A 64 8.41 2.31 6.84
N TYR A 65 8.87 2.23 5.59
CA TYR A 65 9.25 1.00 4.90
C TYR A 65 10.77 0.95 4.72
N TRP A 66 11.34 -0.24 4.91
CA TRP A 66 12.78 -0.47 5.00
C TRP A 66 13.41 -0.95 3.69
N ALA A 67 12.60 -1.47 2.76
CA ALA A 67 13.11 -2.04 1.52
C ALA A 67 13.32 -0.94 0.46
N PRO A 68 14.28 -1.14 -0.46
CA PRO A 68 14.53 -0.23 -1.57
C PRO A 68 13.39 -0.25 -2.60
N ASN A 69 13.30 0.79 -3.43
CA ASN A 69 12.30 0.93 -4.51
C ASN A 69 12.93 1.08 -5.90
N ASP A 70 14.18 0.64 -6.06
CA ASP A 70 14.88 0.69 -7.34
C ASP A 70 14.37 -0.37 -8.34
N GLU A 71 14.74 -0.24 -9.61
CA GLU A 71 14.39 -1.18 -10.69
C GLU A 71 14.71 -2.65 -10.36
N ARG A 72 15.66 -2.91 -9.44
CA ARG A 72 16.00 -4.27 -9.01
C ARG A 72 14.92 -4.86 -8.12
N GLU A 73 14.27 -4.04 -7.30
CA GLU A 73 13.20 -4.45 -6.37
C GLU A 73 11.80 -4.36 -7.02
N GLN A 74 11.64 -3.61 -8.11
CA GLN A 74 10.36 -3.43 -8.81
C GLN A 74 9.70 -4.75 -9.25
N TYR A 75 10.47 -5.83 -9.43
CA TYR A 75 9.92 -7.14 -9.79
C TYR A 75 9.26 -7.89 -8.62
N GLY A 76 9.38 -7.40 -7.39
CA GLY A 76 9.06 -8.18 -6.18
C GLY A 76 7.75 -7.88 -5.48
N LEU A 77 7.38 -6.60 -5.27
CA LEU A 77 6.60 -6.28 -4.06
C LEU A 77 5.56 -5.13 -4.13
N GLY A 78 5.30 -4.45 -5.26
CA GLY A 78 4.37 -3.30 -5.21
C GLY A 78 4.13 -2.48 -6.48
N THR A 79 4.24 -3.06 -7.68
CA THR A 79 4.00 -2.31 -8.94
C THR A 79 2.52 -2.10 -9.26
N GLY A 80 1.60 -2.62 -8.43
CA GLY A 80 0.17 -2.64 -8.72
C GLY A 80 -0.24 -3.71 -9.74
N LEU A 81 0.66 -4.63 -10.11
CA LEU A 81 0.38 -5.68 -11.12
C LEU A 81 -0.88 -6.48 -10.80
N TRP A 82 -1.08 -6.90 -9.54
CA TRP A 82 -2.29 -7.63 -9.16
C TRP A 82 -3.57 -6.82 -9.44
N ALA A 83 -3.56 -5.52 -9.11
CA ALA A 83 -4.72 -4.64 -9.36
C ALA A 83 -4.97 -4.45 -10.86
N ILE A 84 -3.90 -4.37 -11.65
CA ILE A 84 -3.97 -4.26 -13.11
C ILE A 84 -4.54 -5.54 -13.72
N GLU A 85 -3.96 -6.70 -13.41
CA GLU A 85 -4.41 -8.00 -13.92
C GLU A 85 -5.86 -8.29 -13.50
N PHE A 86 -6.22 -8.01 -12.24
CA PHE A 86 -7.59 -8.16 -11.76
C PHE A 86 -8.55 -7.23 -12.50
N GLY A 87 -8.17 -5.96 -12.72
CA GLY A 87 -8.99 -5.01 -13.47
C GLY A 87 -9.14 -5.34 -14.96
N GLU A 88 -8.13 -5.96 -15.58
CA GLU A 88 -8.20 -6.46 -16.96
C GLU A 88 -9.14 -7.67 -17.08
N GLU A 89 -9.12 -8.58 -16.10
CA GLU A 89 -9.99 -9.76 -16.10
C GLU A 89 -11.43 -9.44 -15.69
N HIS A 90 -11.62 -8.38 -14.89
CA HIS A 90 -12.91 -7.94 -14.33
C HIS A 90 -13.24 -6.49 -14.71
N GLU A 91 -13.60 -6.27 -15.98
CA GLU A 91 -14.00 -4.94 -16.48
C GLU A 91 -15.22 -4.35 -15.73
N GLU A 92 -16.01 -5.20 -15.07
CA GLU A 92 -17.15 -4.79 -14.24
C GLU A 92 -16.77 -4.23 -12.86
N ALA A 93 -15.53 -4.44 -12.41
CA ALA A 93 -15.06 -4.03 -11.09
C ALA A 93 -14.29 -2.72 -11.16
N GLU A 94 -14.46 -1.84 -10.16
CA GLU A 94 -13.55 -0.72 -9.91
C GLU A 94 -12.46 -1.16 -8.94
N VAL A 95 -11.19 -0.99 -9.32
CA VAL A 95 -10.05 -1.50 -8.55
C VAL A 95 -9.17 -0.33 -8.10
N THR A 96 -8.96 -0.21 -6.79
CA THR A 96 -8.02 0.76 -6.23
C THR A 96 -6.82 0.01 -5.65
N GLY A 97 -5.64 0.22 -6.23
CA GLY A 97 -4.36 -0.23 -5.67
C GLY A 97 -3.71 0.88 -4.86
N VAL A 98 -3.19 0.56 -3.67
CA VAL A 98 -2.55 1.52 -2.78
C VAL A 98 -1.13 1.07 -2.46
N ASP A 99 -0.16 1.95 -2.64
CA ASP A 99 1.24 1.69 -2.27
C ASP A 99 1.91 2.96 -1.74
N LEU A 100 2.86 2.83 -0.81
CA LEU A 100 3.67 3.95 -0.34
C LEU A 100 4.64 4.48 -1.42
N SER A 101 5.04 3.61 -2.34
CA SER A 101 6.06 3.85 -3.35
C SER A 101 5.43 4.29 -4.67
N ALA A 102 5.96 5.39 -5.21
CA ALA A 102 5.60 5.90 -6.53
C ALA A 102 6.31 5.16 -7.68
N ILE A 103 6.15 3.82 -7.75
CA ILE A 103 6.78 2.95 -8.77
C ILE A 103 5.77 2.34 -9.74
N GLN A 104 4.58 2.91 -9.78
CA GLN A 104 3.42 2.40 -10.50
C GLN A 104 3.56 2.69 -12.02
N PRO A 105 3.05 1.82 -12.89
CA PRO A 105 3.09 2.06 -14.34
C PRO A 105 2.22 3.25 -14.73
N ASN A 106 2.62 3.96 -15.78
CA ASN A 106 1.87 5.12 -16.30
C ASN A 106 0.57 4.73 -17.02
N PHE A 107 0.40 3.45 -17.35
CA PHE A 107 -0.75 2.94 -18.08
C PHE A 107 -1.39 1.83 -17.27
N VAL A 108 -2.67 2.00 -16.97
CA VAL A 108 -3.52 1.04 -16.25
C VAL A 108 -4.87 0.95 -16.97
N PRO A 109 -5.63 -0.15 -16.79
CA PRO A 109 -6.99 -0.27 -17.29
C PRO A 109 -7.88 0.88 -16.82
N PRO A 110 -8.94 1.25 -17.57
CA PRO A 110 -9.78 2.41 -17.26
C PRO A 110 -10.55 2.27 -15.93
N ASN A 111 -10.73 1.06 -15.44
CA ASN A 111 -11.36 0.71 -14.17
C ASN A 111 -10.36 0.56 -13.00
N VAL A 112 -9.08 0.82 -13.22
CA VAL A 112 -8.02 0.71 -12.21
C VAL A 112 -7.49 2.10 -11.83
N LYS A 113 -7.39 2.36 -10.52
CA LYS A 113 -6.75 3.55 -9.95
C LYS A 113 -5.60 3.09 -9.05
N LEU A 114 -4.44 3.72 -9.18
CA LEU A 114 -3.30 3.49 -8.30
C LEU A 114 -3.04 4.76 -7.50
N GLU A 115 -3.04 4.62 -6.17
CA GLU A 115 -2.89 5.71 -5.23
C GLU A 115 -1.59 5.56 -4.45
N ILE A 116 -0.86 6.67 -4.29
CA ILE A 116 0.33 6.72 -3.44
C ILE A 116 -0.12 7.15 -2.05
N ASP A 117 -0.30 6.18 -1.14
CA ASP A 117 -0.76 6.47 0.22
C ASP A 117 -0.26 5.45 1.26
N ASP A 118 -0.32 5.84 2.54
CA ASP A 118 0.01 4.99 3.68
C ASP A 118 -1.25 4.31 4.22
N ILE A 119 -1.40 3.01 3.96
CA ILE A 119 -2.58 2.24 4.39
C ILE A 119 -2.69 2.11 5.94
N GLU A 120 -1.66 2.49 6.70
CA GLU A 120 -1.73 2.58 8.16
C GLU A 120 -2.32 3.92 8.67
N GLU A 121 -2.55 4.90 7.79
CA GLU A 121 -3.27 6.14 8.11
C GLU A 121 -4.79 5.93 8.02
N PRO A 122 -5.61 6.86 8.56
CA PRO A 122 -7.07 6.74 8.45
C PRO A 122 -7.48 6.71 6.97
N TRP A 123 -8.21 5.67 6.58
CA TRP A 123 -8.68 5.52 5.20
C TRP A 123 -9.69 6.61 4.86
N THR A 124 -9.56 7.19 3.65
CA THR A 124 -10.37 8.34 3.20
C THR A 124 -11.23 8.02 1.97
N PHE A 125 -11.41 6.74 1.68
CA PHE A 125 -12.25 6.28 0.58
C PHE A 125 -13.70 6.73 0.76
N SER A 126 -14.35 7.09 -0.35
CA SER A 126 -15.71 7.63 -0.34
C SER A 126 -16.79 6.57 -0.15
N GLU A 127 -16.50 5.34 -0.56
CA GLU A 127 -17.44 4.22 -0.57
C GLU A 127 -16.77 2.98 0.05
N PRO A 128 -17.55 2.08 0.68
CA PRO A 128 -17.05 0.79 1.14
C PRO A 128 -16.63 -0.09 -0.04
N PHE A 129 -15.68 -1.00 0.20
CA PHE A 129 -15.28 -2.03 -0.74
C PHE A 129 -16.11 -3.29 -0.58
N ASP A 130 -16.36 -4.01 -1.67
CA ASP A 130 -16.92 -5.37 -1.62
C ASP A 130 -15.83 -6.43 -1.40
N TYR A 131 -14.60 -6.09 -1.75
CA TYR A 131 -13.45 -6.98 -1.65
C TYR A 131 -12.18 -6.19 -1.34
N ILE A 132 -11.45 -6.61 -0.31
CA ILE A 132 -10.14 -6.08 0.06
C ILE A 132 -9.13 -7.21 -0.08
N HIS A 133 -8.13 -7.00 -0.93
CA HIS A 133 -7.03 -7.94 -1.13
C HIS A 133 -5.72 -7.33 -0.60
N SER A 134 -4.99 -8.10 0.20
CA SER A 134 -3.67 -7.73 0.70
C SER A 134 -2.69 -8.86 0.40
N ARG A 135 -1.54 -8.52 -0.18
CA ARG A 135 -0.52 -9.50 -0.55
C ARG A 135 0.88 -9.06 -0.16
N MET A 136 1.64 -9.96 0.47
CA MET A 136 3.04 -9.74 0.87
C MET A 136 3.25 -8.49 1.75
N MET A 137 2.33 -8.24 2.69
CA MET A 137 2.38 -7.06 3.57
C MET A 137 3.06 -7.33 4.91
N LYS A 138 3.41 -8.59 5.23
CA LYS A 138 4.16 -8.90 6.45
C LYS A 138 5.57 -8.32 6.38
N GLY A 139 5.95 -7.60 7.43
CA GLY A 139 7.19 -6.82 7.45
C GLY A 139 7.11 -5.46 6.73
N SER A 140 5.92 -5.09 6.22
CA SER A 140 5.60 -3.76 5.68
C SER A 140 4.66 -2.98 6.61
N LEU A 141 3.79 -3.68 7.35
CA LEU A 141 2.90 -3.09 8.36
C LEU A 141 3.55 -3.08 9.75
N ARG A 142 3.23 -2.06 10.54
CA ARG A 142 3.65 -1.93 11.95
C ARG A 142 2.58 -2.39 12.91
N ASP A 143 1.31 -2.18 12.56
CA ASP A 143 0.16 -2.60 13.38
C ASP A 143 -0.90 -3.32 12.52
N TRP A 144 -0.82 -4.65 12.50
CA TRP A 144 -1.79 -5.49 11.81
C TRP A 144 -3.20 -5.38 12.38
N LYS A 145 -3.35 -5.22 13.70
CA LYS A 145 -4.69 -5.10 14.30
C LYS A 145 -5.35 -3.82 13.80
N LYS A 146 -4.62 -2.71 13.75
CA LYS A 146 -5.12 -1.45 13.20
C LYS A 146 -5.48 -1.61 11.71
N PHE A 147 -4.65 -2.27 10.91
CA PHE A 147 -4.97 -2.52 9.50
C PHE A 147 -6.26 -3.34 9.32
N LEU A 148 -6.43 -4.42 10.10
CA LEU A 148 -7.64 -5.24 10.07
C LEU A 148 -8.87 -4.46 10.55
N GLN A 149 -8.71 -3.63 11.60
CA GLN A 149 -9.76 -2.73 12.06
C GLN A 149 -10.16 -1.72 10.97
N SER A 150 -9.19 -1.07 10.33
CA SER A 150 -9.43 -0.17 9.20
C SER A 150 -10.12 -0.89 8.05
N SER A 151 -9.78 -2.15 7.78
CA SER A 151 -10.42 -2.94 6.72
C SER A 151 -11.90 -3.22 7.02
N PHE A 152 -12.27 -3.34 8.29
CA PHE A 152 -13.63 -3.63 8.73
C PHE A 152 -14.47 -2.35 8.91
N GLU A 153 -13.94 -1.37 9.65
CA GLU A 153 -14.63 -0.17 10.12
C GLU A 153 -13.82 1.11 9.86
N LEU A 154 -14.51 2.21 9.57
CA LEU A 154 -13.93 3.55 9.55
C LEU A 154 -13.76 4.07 10.99
N VAL A 155 -12.56 4.57 11.31
CA VAL A 155 -12.15 5.09 12.63
C VAL A 155 -13.25 5.95 13.29
N PRO A 156 -13.52 5.81 14.60
CA PRO A 156 -14.76 6.24 15.24
C PRO A 156 -14.86 7.76 15.30
N SER A 157 -15.51 8.36 14.29
CA SER A 157 -15.95 9.75 14.34
C SER A 157 -17.41 9.85 13.90
N ARG A 158 -18.28 9.70 14.91
CA ARG A 158 -19.72 10.02 14.96
C ARG A 158 -20.72 9.20 14.14
N MET A 159 -20.32 8.44 13.12
CA MET A 159 -21.16 7.44 12.44
C MET A 159 -20.28 6.29 11.97
N PRO A 160 -20.60 5.01 12.25
CA PRO A 160 -19.85 3.90 11.69
C PRO A 160 -20.15 3.83 10.20
N VAL A 161 -19.16 4.19 9.39
CA VAL A 161 -19.10 3.81 7.98
C VAL A 161 -18.19 2.58 7.94
N LEU A 162 -18.60 1.51 7.25
CA LEU A 162 -17.74 0.35 7.08
C LEU A 162 -16.81 0.61 5.90
N ASN A 163 -15.56 0.16 5.98
CA ASN A 163 -14.69 0.13 4.79
C ASN A 163 -14.94 -1.13 3.95
N LEU A 164 -15.62 -2.12 4.52
CA LEU A 164 -16.07 -3.31 3.81
C LEU A 164 -17.60 -3.40 3.87
N THR A 165 -18.25 -3.66 2.75
CA THR A 165 -19.69 -3.84 2.71
C THR A 165 -20.11 -5.06 3.56
N PRO A 166 -21.31 -5.06 4.16
CA PRO A 166 -21.83 -6.28 4.79
C PRO A 166 -21.89 -7.44 3.78
N GLY A 167 -21.13 -8.50 4.06
CA GLY A 167 -20.97 -9.64 3.14
C GLY A 167 -19.79 -9.53 2.18
N GLY A 168 -19.02 -8.44 2.22
CA GLY A 168 -17.76 -8.32 1.52
C GLY A 168 -16.65 -9.19 2.13
N TYR A 169 -15.56 -9.35 1.39
CA TYR A 169 -14.47 -10.26 1.74
C TYR A 169 -13.15 -9.52 1.98
N LEU A 170 -12.40 -9.96 2.99
CA LEU A 170 -10.99 -9.62 3.17
C LEU A 170 -10.15 -10.86 2.87
N GLU A 171 -9.27 -10.78 1.87
CA GLU A 171 -8.30 -11.81 1.55
C GLU A 171 -6.88 -11.35 1.88
N LEU A 172 -6.19 -12.15 2.70
CA LEU A 172 -4.79 -11.94 3.07
C LEU A 172 -3.94 -13.05 2.46
N ASN A 173 -3.10 -12.71 1.49
CA ASN A 173 -2.17 -13.64 0.84
C ASN A 173 -0.73 -13.30 1.22
N ASP A 174 -0.20 -13.98 2.22
CA ASP A 174 1.13 -13.67 2.74
C ASP A 174 2.00 -14.91 2.89
N ILE A 175 3.30 -14.69 3.12
CA ILE A 175 4.28 -15.77 3.28
C ILE A 175 4.75 -15.89 4.73
N ASP A 176 5.24 -17.08 5.07
CA ASP A 176 5.93 -17.25 6.34
C ASP A 176 7.37 -16.80 6.15
N PHE A 177 7.87 -16.07 7.13
CA PHE A 177 9.20 -15.52 7.07
C PHE A 177 10.25 -16.61 7.28
N PHE A 178 9.95 -17.59 8.14
CA PHE A 178 10.92 -18.62 8.48
C PHE A 178 10.81 -19.82 7.52
N PRO A 179 11.92 -20.23 6.89
CA PRO A 179 11.91 -21.42 6.06
C PRO A 179 11.68 -22.66 6.92
N ILE A 180 10.89 -23.59 6.40
CA ILE A 180 10.59 -24.89 7.03
C ILE A 180 11.00 -26.03 6.09
N SER A 181 11.31 -27.18 6.69
CA SER A 181 11.61 -28.42 5.96
C SER A 181 10.74 -29.56 6.51
N ASP A 182 10.21 -30.41 5.62
CA ASP A 182 9.44 -31.59 6.01
C ASP A 182 10.30 -32.77 6.47
N ASP A 183 11.62 -32.72 6.21
CA ASP A 183 12.57 -33.83 6.40
C ASP A 183 13.74 -33.46 7.31
N ASP A 184 13.57 -32.43 8.16
CA ASP A 184 14.58 -31.92 9.10
C ASP A 184 15.90 -31.47 8.45
N THR A 185 15.91 -31.21 7.14
CA THR A 185 17.10 -30.72 6.42
C THR A 185 17.52 -29.29 6.78
N ILE A 186 16.69 -28.56 7.53
CA ILE A 186 17.02 -27.25 8.10
C ILE A 186 17.21 -27.37 9.62
N PRO A 187 18.46 -27.61 10.09
CA PRO A 187 18.77 -27.55 11.51
C PRO A 187 18.47 -26.16 12.10
N LYS A 188 17.98 -26.13 13.34
CA LYS A 188 17.67 -24.89 14.07
C LYS A 188 18.88 -23.98 14.26
N ASP A 189 20.08 -24.53 14.34
CA ASP A 189 21.36 -23.84 14.50
C ASP A 189 22.08 -23.57 13.17
N SER A 190 21.44 -23.89 12.04
CA SER A 190 22.02 -23.65 10.71
C SER A 190 22.29 -22.16 10.45
N HIS A 191 23.25 -21.87 9.57
CA HIS A 191 23.53 -20.51 9.14
C HIS A 191 22.32 -19.83 8.47
N LEU A 192 21.49 -20.62 7.78
CA LEU A 192 20.24 -20.15 7.19
C LEU A 192 19.30 -19.64 8.28
N MET A 193 18.96 -20.48 9.26
CA MET A 193 18.10 -20.08 10.37
C MET A 193 18.69 -18.91 11.15
N ARG A 194 20.01 -18.87 11.35
CA ARG A 194 20.67 -17.72 11.99
C ARG A 194 20.48 -16.42 11.18
N ALA A 195 20.58 -16.47 9.86
CA ALA A 195 20.37 -15.30 9.00
C ALA A 195 18.93 -14.77 9.12
N PHE A 196 17.92 -15.63 9.01
CA PHE A 196 16.52 -15.24 9.19
C PHE A 196 16.26 -14.67 10.59
N ASN A 197 16.78 -15.31 11.65
CA ASN A 197 16.64 -14.75 13.00
C ASN A 197 17.26 -13.34 13.13
N LEU A 198 18.42 -13.08 12.52
CA LEU A 198 19.02 -11.76 12.53
C LEU A 198 18.18 -10.72 11.77
N CYS A 199 17.60 -11.10 10.63
CA CYS A 199 16.68 -10.24 9.88
C CYS A 199 15.41 -9.95 10.68
N PHE A 200 14.81 -10.96 11.34
CA PHE A 200 13.64 -10.79 12.21
C PHE A 200 13.94 -9.82 13.36
N GLU A 201 15.08 -9.98 14.04
CA GLU A 201 15.50 -9.07 15.11
C GLU A 201 15.75 -7.64 14.60
N ALA A 202 16.27 -7.47 13.39
CA ALA A 202 16.43 -6.16 12.77
C ALA A 202 15.07 -5.51 12.49
N LEU A 203 14.14 -6.24 11.87
CA LEU A 203 12.78 -5.76 11.57
C LEU A 203 11.99 -5.37 12.81
N LYS A 204 12.11 -6.17 13.87
CA LYS A 204 11.54 -5.86 15.18
C LYS A 204 12.09 -4.54 15.74
N LYS A 205 13.40 -4.29 15.61
CA LYS A 205 14.03 -3.01 16.02
C LYS A 205 13.61 -1.83 15.15
N MET A 206 13.27 -2.07 13.89
CA MET A 206 12.73 -1.06 12.96
C MET A 206 11.23 -0.81 13.15
N GLY A 207 10.56 -1.58 14.02
CA GLY A 207 9.14 -1.41 14.35
C GLY A 207 8.17 -2.03 13.35
N SER A 208 8.63 -2.94 12.48
CA SER A 208 7.77 -3.71 11.57
C SER A 208 8.01 -5.21 11.76
N PRO A 209 7.52 -5.79 12.86
CA PRO A 209 7.71 -7.21 13.12
C PRO A 209 6.90 -8.07 12.13
N PHE A 210 7.44 -9.23 11.77
CA PHE A 210 6.65 -10.26 11.11
C PHE A 210 5.61 -10.81 12.09
N GLU A 211 4.34 -10.75 11.71
CA GLU A 211 3.23 -11.29 12.49
C GLU A 211 3.13 -12.81 12.30
N GLU A 212 2.77 -13.54 13.35
CA GLU A 212 2.68 -15.00 13.26
C GLU A 212 1.34 -15.42 12.63
N PHE A 213 1.34 -16.36 11.68
CA PHE A 213 0.12 -16.77 10.98
C PHE A 213 -0.97 -17.27 11.92
N SER A 214 -0.57 -18.01 12.96
CA SER A 214 -1.48 -18.57 13.97
C SER A 214 -2.33 -17.51 14.67
N ARG A 215 -1.88 -16.24 14.67
CA ARG A 215 -2.59 -15.13 15.30
C ARG A 215 -3.66 -14.50 14.42
N PHE A 216 -3.59 -14.65 13.09
CA PHE A 216 -4.51 -13.97 12.17
C PHE A 216 -5.96 -14.41 12.34
N GLU A 217 -6.22 -15.71 12.54
CA GLU A 217 -7.59 -16.20 12.79
C GLU A 217 -8.21 -15.50 14.02
N THR A 218 -7.46 -15.42 15.12
CA THR A 218 -7.93 -14.75 16.33
C THR A 218 -8.08 -13.24 16.12
N MET A 219 -7.12 -12.59 15.46
CA MET A 219 -7.20 -11.14 15.21
C MET A 219 -8.38 -10.76 14.31
N LEU A 220 -8.65 -11.54 13.27
CA LEU A 220 -9.80 -11.35 12.39
C LEU A 220 -11.11 -11.49 13.17
N ALA A 221 -11.24 -12.55 13.98
CA ALA A 221 -12.41 -12.78 14.82
C ALA A 221 -12.61 -11.67 15.86
N ASP A 222 -11.53 -11.20 16.50
CA ASP A 222 -11.54 -10.11 17.48
C ASP A 222 -11.99 -8.77 16.87
N VAL A 223 -11.73 -8.56 15.57
CA VAL A 223 -12.18 -7.37 14.83
C VAL A 223 -13.66 -7.47 14.44
N GLY A 224 -14.16 -8.68 14.23
CA GLY A 224 -15.57 -8.93 13.88
C GLY A 224 -15.76 -9.64 12.53
N PHE A 225 -14.68 -10.09 11.88
CA PHE A 225 -14.80 -10.93 10.69
C PHE A 225 -15.37 -12.30 11.06
N GLU A 226 -16.25 -12.80 10.20
CA GLU A 226 -16.88 -14.12 10.30
C GLU A 226 -16.41 -15.01 9.13
N ASP A 227 -16.75 -16.31 9.18
CA ASP A 227 -16.38 -17.32 8.17
C ASP A 227 -14.88 -17.32 7.80
N ILE A 228 -14.03 -17.29 8.81
CA ILE A 228 -12.58 -17.22 8.62
C ILE A 228 -12.07 -18.57 8.10
N GLN A 229 -11.49 -18.55 6.89
CA GLN A 229 -10.88 -19.72 6.25
C GLN A 229 -9.38 -19.52 6.09
N VAL A 230 -8.60 -20.53 6.47
CA VAL A 230 -7.14 -20.52 6.31
C VAL A 230 -6.70 -21.62 5.37
N GLN A 231 -5.97 -21.24 4.33
CA GLN A 231 -5.36 -22.15 3.38
C GLN A 231 -3.84 -22.00 3.45
N GLN A 232 -3.14 -23.12 3.67
CA GLN A 232 -1.69 -23.15 3.71
C GLN A 232 -1.14 -23.89 2.50
N PHE A 233 -0.25 -23.22 1.77
CA PHE A 233 0.41 -23.78 0.61
C PHE A 233 1.92 -23.88 0.87
N LYS A 234 2.55 -24.93 0.34
CA LYS A 234 4.00 -25.05 0.35
C LYS A 234 4.56 -24.22 -0.80
N TRP A 235 5.44 -23.27 -0.49
CA TRP A 235 6.24 -22.55 -1.47
C TRP A 235 7.67 -23.12 -1.48
N PRO A 236 8.06 -23.89 -2.51
CA PRO A 236 9.40 -24.41 -2.64
C PRO A 236 10.42 -23.31 -2.93
N THR A 237 11.51 -23.25 -2.16
CA THR A 237 12.56 -22.25 -2.34
C THR A 237 13.68 -22.67 -3.29
N ASN A 238 13.59 -23.89 -3.84
CA ASN A 238 14.56 -24.47 -4.76
C ASN A 238 13.92 -25.62 -5.55
N PRO A 239 14.56 -26.10 -6.64
CA PRO A 239 14.05 -27.20 -7.47
C PRO A 239 14.44 -28.59 -6.94
N TRP A 240 14.82 -28.74 -5.67
CA TRP A 240 15.14 -30.03 -5.06
C TRP A 240 13.96 -30.89 -4.59
N PRO A 241 12.70 -30.40 -4.48
CA PRO A 241 11.58 -31.28 -4.19
C PRO A 241 11.53 -32.46 -5.15
N LYS A 242 11.28 -33.66 -4.60
CA LYS A 242 11.12 -34.88 -5.39
C LYS A 242 9.81 -34.90 -6.17
N ASP A 243 8.78 -34.29 -5.61
CA ASP A 243 7.48 -34.15 -6.25
C ASP A 243 7.57 -33.19 -7.45
N LYS A 244 7.04 -33.60 -8.60
CA LYS A 244 7.16 -32.83 -9.85
C LYS A 244 6.51 -31.45 -9.73
N LYS A 245 5.32 -31.36 -9.13
CA LYS A 245 4.62 -30.06 -9.00
C LYS A 245 5.44 -29.09 -8.17
N HIS A 246 5.98 -29.53 -7.03
CA HIS A 246 6.81 -28.67 -6.18
C HIS A 246 8.17 -28.36 -6.81
N LYS A 247 8.69 -29.25 -7.66
CA LYS A 247 9.89 -28.96 -8.43
C LYS A 247 9.65 -27.85 -9.44
N ASP A 248 8.59 -27.96 -10.23
CA ASP A 248 8.22 -26.98 -11.26
C ASP A 248 7.91 -25.60 -10.63
N LEU A 249 7.36 -25.56 -9.41
CA LEU A 249 7.13 -24.32 -8.65
C LEU A 249 8.41 -23.68 -8.08
N GLY A 250 9.49 -24.44 -7.93
CA GLY A 250 10.77 -23.98 -7.37
C GLY A 250 11.85 -23.69 -8.41
N GLU A 251 11.52 -23.83 -9.71
CA GLU A 251 12.34 -23.38 -10.85
C GLU A 251 12.23 -21.87 -11.06
#